data_AF-A0A3R6EGI9-F1
#
_entry.id   AF-A0A3R6EGI9-F1
#
_cell.length_a   1.000
_cell.length_b   1.000
_cell.length_c   1.000
_cell.angle_alpha   90.00
_cell.angle_beta   90.00
_cell.angle_gamma   90.00
#
_symmetry.space_group_name_H-M   'P 1'
#
loop_
_entity.id
_entity.type
_entity.pdbx_description
1 polymer ?
#
loop_
_entity_poly.entity_id
_entity_poly.type
_entity_poly.pdbx_seq_one_letter_code
_entity_poly.pdbx_strand_id
1 'polypeptide(L)' 'MEDLPIGSEIILKVVKTEKEECNGCFFDELCGDIYNVICKNFKCGATNRKDGKNIQFKRVK' A
#
# COMPACT_ATOMS: atom_id res chain seq x y z
N MET A 1 -7.24 10.58 5.52
CA MET A 1 -7.95 9.33 5.86
C MET A 1 -9.28 9.63 6.54
N GLU A 2 -10.35 8.96 6.12
CA GLU A 2 -11.69 9.03 6.73
C GLU A 2 -11.66 8.52 8.18
N ASP A 3 -12.49 9.10 9.05
CA ASP A 3 -12.63 8.65 10.44
C ASP A 3 -13.48 7.38 10.48
N LEU A 4 -12.84 6.24 10.77
CA LEU A 4 -13.50 4.94 10.77
C LEU A 4 -13.89 4.56 12.20
N PRO A 5 -15.18 4.35 12.49
CA PRO A 5 -15.60 3.96 13.82
C PRO A 5 -15.04 2.59 14.21
N ILE A 6 -14.87 2.38 15.51
CA ILE A 6 -14.46 1.09 16.07
C ILE A 6 -15.43 0.00 15.59
N GLY A 7 -14.89 -1.10 15.06
CA GLY A 7 -15.67 -2.20 14.48
C GLY A 7 -15.88 -2.09 12.96
N SER A 8 -15.37 -1.05 12.31
CA SER A 8 -15.38 -0.96 10.85
C SER A 8 -14.51 -2.05 10.21
N GLU A 9 -15.05 -2.71 9.18
CA GLU A 9 -14.27 -3.58 8.31
C GLU A 9 -13.85 -2.81 7.05
N ILE A 10 -12.59 -2.98 6.66
CA ILE A 10 -12.06 -2.41 5.43
C ILE A 10 -11.50 -3.50 4.52
N ILE A 11 -11.83 -3.42 3.24
CA ILE A 11 -11.29 -4.32 2.22
C ILE A 11 -10.22 -3.57 1.42
N LEU A 12 -9.04 -4.17 1.34
CA LEU A 12 -7.93 -3.67 0.54
C LEU A 12 -7.73 -4.57 -0.68
N LYS A 13 -7.77 -3.96 -1.87
CA LYS A 13 -7.48 -4.63 -3.14
C LYS A 13 -6.04 -4.36 -3.55
N VAL A 14 -5.32 -5.42 -3.90
CA VAL A 14 -3.99 -5.32 -4.52
C VAL A 14 -4.15 -4.98 -6.00
N VAL A 15 -3.57 -3.86 -6.43
CA VAL A 15 -3.59 -3.39 -7.81
C VAL A 15 -2.17 -3.16 -8.32
N LYS A 16 -1.92 -3.43 -9.61
CA LYS A 16 -0.65 -3.08 -10.26
C LYS A 16 -0.51 -1.55 -10.31
N THR A 17 0.70 -1.04 -10.12
CA THR A 17 1.08 0.36 -10.36
C THR A 17 2.35 0.43 -11.19
N GLU A 18 2.59 1.58 -11.83
CA GLU A 18 3.85 1.89 -12.52
C GLU A 18 4.77 2.76 -11.67
N LYS A 19 4.30 3.28 -10.54
CA LYS A 19 5.14 3.99 -9.55
C LYS A 19 6.20 3.01 -9.01
N GLU A 20 7.47 3.41 -9.04
CA GLU A 20 8.62 2.55 -8.71
C GLU A 20 8.92 2.42 -7.20
N GLU A 21 8.06 2.92 -6.33
CA GLU A 21 8.43 3.13 -4.92
C GLU A 21 7.36 2.59 -3.99
N CYS A 22 7.71 2.30 -2.73
CA CYS A 22 6.73 1.94 -1.70
C CYS A 22 5.78 3.10 -1.35
N ASN A 23 6.03 4.28 -1.93
CA ASN A 23 5.15 5.42 -1.92
C ASN A 23 3.80 5.03 -2.52
N GLY A 24 2.77 5.13 -1.69
CA GLY A 24 1.42 4.69 -1.98
C GLY A 24 1.12 3.23 -1.75
N CYS A 25 1.97 2.47 -1.04
CA CYS A 25 1.71 1.05 -0.89
C CYS A 25 0.39 0.77 -0.17
N PHE A 26 0.11 1.37 0.99
CA PHE A 26 -1.20 1.20 1.64
C PHE A 26 -2.13 2.38 1.41
N PHE A 27 -1.62 3.61 1.51
CA PHE A 27 -2.34 4.85 1.24
C PHE A 27 -1.30 5.91 0.85
N ASP A 28 -1.45 6.56 -0.32
CA ASP A 28 -0.55 7.65 -0.77
C ASP A 28 -0.42 8.74 0.32
N GLU A 29 -1.50 8.98 1.08
CA GLU A 29 -1.59 9.94 2.19
C GLU A 29 -0.72 9.60 3.42
N LEU A 30 -0.38 8.32 3.61
CA LEU A 30 0.43 7.85 4.76
C LEU A 30 1.91 7.66 4.41
N CYS A 31 2.29 7.91 3.16
CA CYS A 31 3.61 7.51 2.65
C CYS A 31 4.75 8.49 2.95
N GLY A 32 4.49 9.57 3.71
CA GLY A 32 5.56 10.33 4.35
C GLY A 32 6.21 9.54 5.49
N ASP A 33 5.74 9.78 6.71
CA ASP A 33 6.40 9.36 7.96
C ASP A 33 6.61 7.85 8.13
N ILE A 34 5.86 7.03 7.40
CA ILE A 34 5.87 5.56 7.53
C ILE A 34 6.62 4.87 6.38
N TYR A 35 7.14 5.62 5.39
CA TYR A 35 7.79 5.06 4.20
C TYR A 35 8.81 3.95 4.50
N ASN A 36 9.74 4.22 5.42
CA ASN A 36 10.79 3.28 5.80
C ASN A 36 10.24 2.00 6.46
N VAL A 37 9.14 2.11 7.20
CA VAL A 37 8.50 0.96 7.84
C VAL A 37 7.72 0.15 6.80
N ILE A 38 7.02 0.82 5.88
CA ILE A 38 6.28 0.15 4.80
C ILE A 38 7.23 -0.58 3.86
N CYS A 39 8.29 0.08 3.37
CA CYS A 39 9.24 -0.55 2.45
C CYS A 39 9.94 -1.78 3.04
N LYS A 40 10.21 -1.78 4.35
CA LYS A 40 10.87 -2.91 5.00
C LYS A 40 9.93 -4.08 5.27
N ASN A 41 8.67 -3.80 5.61
CA ASN A 41 7.74 -4.82 6.08
C ASN A 41 6.79 -5.34 4.98
N PHE A 42 6.55 -4.57 3.93
CA PHE A 42 5.59 -4.92 2.87
C PHE A 42 6.24 -5.03 1.49
N LYS A 43 5.95 -6.15 0.81
CA LYS A 43 6.47 -6.46 -0.52
C LYS A 43 5.62 -5.76 -1.60
N CYS A 44 5.80 -4.44 -1.71
CA CYS A 44 5.09 -3.60 -2.68
C CYS A 44 5.88 -3.41 -3.97
N GLY A 45 7.20 -3.32 -3.86
CA GLY A 45 8.12 -3.20 -4.99
C GLY A 45 8.29 -4.52 -5.76
N ALA A 46 8.45 -4.41 -7.07
CA ALA A 46 8.65 -5.50 -8.02
C ALA A 46 9.81 -6.42 -7.62
N THR A 47 10.90 -5.85 -7.12
CA THR A 47 12.12 -6.57 -6.69
C THR A 47 11.88 -7.57 -5.57
N ASN A 48 10.84 -7.34 -4.76
CA ASN A 48 10.51 -8.16 -3.61
C ASN A 48 9.36 -9.14 -3.86
N ARG A 49 8.77 -9.13 -5.07
CA ARG A 49 7.57 -9.91 -5.41
C ARG A 49 7.85 -10.96 -6.48
N LYS A 50 7.17 -12.09 -6.39
CA LYS A 50 7.28 -13.20 -7.36
C LYS A 50 6.80 -12.82 -8.76
N ASP A 51 5.84 -11.90 -8.87
CA ASP A 51 5.25 -11.48 -10.14
C ASP A 51 6.01 -10.33 -10.83
N GLY A 52 7.08 -9.82 -10.19
CA GLY A 52 7.90 -8.72 -10.74
C GLY A 52 7.14 -7.43 -10.97
N LYS A 53 6.01 -7.20 -10.30
CA LYS A 53 5.15 -6.02 -10.51
C LYS A 53 5.12 -5.14 -9.27
N ASN A 54 5.23 -3.82 -9.45
CA ASN A 54 4.90 -2.88 -8.40
C ASN A 54 3.40 -2.93 -8.13
N ILE A 55 3.01 -2.88 -6.86
CA ILE A 55 1.60 -2.90 -6.45
C ILE A 55 1.28 -1.82 -5.42
N GLN A 56 0.00 -1.49 -5.35
CA GLN A 56 -0.59 -0.71 -4.26
C GLN A 56 -1.79 -1.47 -3.69
N PHE A 57 -2.01 -1.34 -2.40
CA PHE A 57 -3.25 -1.67 -1.73
C PHE A 57 -4.17 -0.45 -1.82
N LYS A 58 -5.33 -0.62 -2.45
CA LYS A 58 -6.35 0.42 -2.53
C LYS A 58 -7.57 -0.03 -1.75
N ARG A 59 -8.14 0.87 -0.95
CA ARG A 59 -9.43 0.62 -0.31
C ARG A 59 -10.51 0.45 -1.37
N VAL A 60 -11.31 -0.60 -1.21
CA VAL A 60 -12.56 -0.77 -1.95
C VAL A 60 -13.61 0.05 -1.24
N LYS A 61 -14.23 0.99 -1.96
CA LYS A 61 -15.39 1.75 -1.49
C LYS A 61 -16.67 0.99 -1.78
#